data_AF-A0A3M1GBL4-F1
#
_entry.id   AF-A0A3M1GBL4-F1
#
_cell.length_a   1.000
_cell.length_b   1.000
_cell.length_c   1.000
_cell.angle_alpha   90.00
_cell.angle_beta   90.00
_cell.angle_gamma   90.00
#
_symmetry.space_group_name_H-M   'P 1'
#
loop_
_entity.id
_entity.type
_entity.pdbx_description
1 polymer ?
#
loop_
_entity_poly.entity_id
_entity_poly.type
_entity_poly.pdbx_seq_one_letter_code
_entity_poly.pdbx_strand_id
1 'polypeptide(L)'
;SWVGGSRAGVDEINLLEIARALGIPAARLHYAGLPGGGEVGEALASGRYDAGISGYSEFEELVKQGRLRVVAVATEDDAAEIGVTSFEKLGVTIEHFNWRGVFAPPDISDQQRQALLSVIERMAMSKSWQQLLIKHHWQDAYLAGEAFVEFIRREQQQIEAALDSMKKADPAGRTIINSVLARRYIWAAVLAVLSMLLIFIILFQRSRAHHREEGLQHAFEKATGEAIQRSEELERALAGISAQIERDFDSWNLTAAEREIALLLLKGLRLKEIADIRGTSERTARQQAQAVYKKAGLEGRSELAAFFIEDFMQSLQSNMQDTKTDLGSGPTH
;
A
#
# COMPACT_ATOMS: atom_id res chain seq x y z
N SER A 1 26.78 -7.45 10.75
CA SER A 1 26.77 -7.32 12.22
C SER A 1 28.08 -7.85 12.78
N TRP A 2 28.58 -7.25 13.85
CA TRP A 2 29.87 -7.57 14.50
C TRP A 2 29.65 -8.22 15.86
N VAL A 3 30.57 -9.10 16.25
CA VAL A 3 30.57 -9.75 17.57
C VAL A 3 31.98 -9.80 18.17
N GLY A 4 32.08 -9.73 19.49
CA GLY A 4 33.36 -9.90 20.20
C GLY A 4 33.12 -10.14 21.68
N GLY A 5 34.15 -9.98 22.50
CA GLY A 5 34.06 -10.03 23.95
C GLY A 5 33.09 -9.00 24.55
N SER A 6 32.96 -9.02 25.87
CA SER A 6 32.02 -8.18 26.62
C SER A 6 32.00 -6.72 26.17
N ARG A 7 30.82 -6.08 26.23
CA ARG A 7 30.66 -4.65 25.89
C ARG A 7 31.63 -3.79 26.70
N ALA A 8 32.13 -2.73 26.08
CA ALA A 8 33.19 -1.85 26.58
C ALA A 8 34.51 -2.56 26.91
N GLY A 9 34.68 -3.83 26.51
CA GLY A 9 35.95 -4.53 26.53
C GLY A 9 36.83 -4.16 25.33
N VAL A 10 38.07 -4.66 25.35
CA VAL A 10 39.10 -4.38 24.34
C VAL A 10 38.64 -4.65 22.90
N ASP A 11 37.82 -5.69 22.68
CA ASP A 11 37.33 -6.05 21.35
C ASP A 11 36.39 -4.97 20.75
N GLU A 12 35.52 -4.35 21.58
CA GLU A 12 34.65 -3.25 21.12
C GLU A 12 35.48 -1.98 20.90
N ILE A 13 36.48 -1.72 21.74
CA ILE A 13 37.41 -0.58 21.60
C ILE A 13 38.19 -0.70 20.28
N ASN A 14 38.78 -1.86 20.00
CA ASN A 14 39.54 -2.09 18.78
C ASN A 14 38.67 -1.96 17.52
N LEU A 15 37.41 -2.44 17.56
CA LEU A 15 36.47 -2.22 16.46
C LEU A 15 36.24 -0.72 16.20
N LEU A 16 36.15 0.08 17.25
CA LEU A 16 35.94 1.53 17.14
C LEU A 16 37.19 2.24 16.61
N GLU A 17 38.38 1.79 16.97
CA GLU A 17 39.65 2.29 16.42
C GLU A 17 39.75 1.99 14.92
N ILE A 18 39.46 0.76 14.51
CA ILE A 18 39.40 0.36 13.10
C ILE A 18 38.40 1.25 12.35
N ALA A 19 37.19 1.41 12.89
CA ALA A 19 36.17 2.23 12.25
C ALA A 19 36.60 3.70 12.14
N ARG A 20 37.24 4.26 13.18
CA ARG A 20 37.76 5.63 13.16
C ARG A 20 38.83 5.80 12.08
N ALA A 21 39.80 4.90 12.01
CA ALA A 21 40.86 4.94 11.01
C ALA A 21 40.32 4.86 9.57
N LEU A 22 39.23 4.10 9.38
CA LEU A 22 38.55 3.96 8.08
C LEU A 22 37.50 5.06 7.80
N GLY A 23 37.31 6.02 8.71
CA GLY A 23 36.29 7.06 8.56
C GLY A 23 34.84 6.54 8.62
N ILE A 24 34.63 5.36 9.20
CA ILE A 24 33.31 4.73 9.37
C ILE A 24 32.67 5.28 10.67
N PRO A 25 31.47 5.90 10.60
CA PRO A 25 30.79 6.37 11.79
C PRO A 25 30.44 5.23 12.75
N ALA A 26 30.74 5.40 14.04
CA ALA A 26 30.47 4.39 15.08
C ALA A 26 28.98 3.98 15.12
N ALA A 27 28.06 4.89 14.80
CA ALA A 27 26.62 4.61 14.73
C ALA A 27 26.23 3.56 13.67
N ARG A 28 27.10 3.26 12.70
CA ARG A 28 26.90 2.19 11.70
C ARG A 28 27.38 0.82 12.18
N LEU A 29 28.08 0.76 13.31
CA LEU A 29 28.61 -0.48 13.86
C LEU A 29 27.54 -1.11 14.76
N HIS A 30 27.11 -2.31 14.39
CA HIS A 30 26.24 -3.13 15.22
C HIS A 30 27.09 -4.18 15.92
N TYR A 31 27.56 -3.85 17.13
CA TYR A 31 28.39 -4.72 17.96
C TYR A 31 27.57 -5.47 19.02
N ALA A 32 27.73 -6.79 19.07
CA ALA A 32 27.23 -7.64 20.13
C ALA A 32 28.41 -8.16 20.97
N GLY A 33 28.33 -7.98 22.29
CA GLY A 33 29.31 -8.54 23.22
C GLY A 33 28.87 -9.90 23.74
N LEU A 34 29.81 -10.84 23.79
CA LEU A 34 29.64 -12.17 24.37
C LEU A 34 30.63 -12.39 25.53
N PRO A 35 30.34 -13.32 26.46
CA PRO A 35 31.16 -13.56 27.65
C PRO A 35 32.61 -13.97 27.38
N GLY A 36 32.90 -14.62 26.25
CA GLY A 36 34.25 -15.05 25.88
C GLY A 36 34.38 -15.39 24.40
N GLY A 37 35.61 -15.48 23.88
CA GLY A 37 35.85 -15.64 22.45
C GLY A 37 35.52 -17.01 21.89
N GLY A 38 35.44 -18.06 22.73
CA GLY A 38 34.86 -19.34 22.33
C GLY A 38 33.41 -19.20 21.80
N GLU A 39 32.56 -18.46 22.54
CA GLU A 39 31.19 -18.17 22.13
C GLU A 39 31.14 -17.25 20.91
N VAL A 40 32.09 -16.33 20.79
CA VAL A 40 32.27 -15.49 19.59
C VAL A 40 32.56 -16.36 18.37
N GLY A 41 33.47 -17.32 18.50
CA GLY A 41 33.86 -18.24 17.44
C GLY A 41 32.69 -19.08 16.96
N GLU A 42 31.91 -19.66 17.89
CA GLU A 42 30.69 -20.41 17.55
C GLU A 42 29.62 -19.54 16.88
N ALA A 43 29.44 -18.31 17.35
CA ALA A 43 28.49 -17.37 16.78
C ALA A 43 28.85 -16.98 15.34
N LEU A 44 30.13 -16.80 15.05
CA LEU A 44 30.62 -16.57 13.68
C LEU A 44 30.47 -17.81 12.82
N ALA A 45 30.89 -18.97 13.33
CA ALA A 45 30.90 -20.22 12.58
C ALA A 45 29.49 -20.81 12.32
N SER A 46 28.47 -20.29 13.01
CA SER A 46 27.04 -20.56 12.75
C SER A 46 26.39 -19.56 11.80
N GLY A 47 27.12 -18.51 11.37
CA GLY A 47 26.61 -17.46 10.49
C GLY A 47 25.67 -16.46 11.18
N ARG A 48 25.65 -16.41 12.52
CA ARG A 48 24.83 -15.45 13.28
C ARG A 48 25.35 -14.01 13.17
N TYR A 49 26.64 -13.87 12.90
CA TYR A 49 27.32 -12.58 12.69
C TYR A 49 28.27 -12.67 11.50
N ASP A 50 28.51 -11.53 10.84
CA ASP A 50 29.32 -11.47 9.62
C ASP A 50 30.83 -11.37 9.91
N ALA A 51 31.19 -10.74 11.03
CA ALA A 51 32.58 -10.51 11.43
C ALA A 51 32.69 -10.43 12.96
N GLY A 52 33.88 -10.69 13.48
CA GLY A 52 34.12 -10.55 14.90
C GLY A 52 35.58 -10.36 15.26
N ILE A 53 35.80 -9.91 16.50
CA ILE A 53 37.11 -9.60 17.06
C ILE A 53 37.27 -10.43 18.33
N SER A 54 38.40 -11.14 18.44
CA SER A 54 38.81 -11.83 19.66
C SER A 54 40.28 -12.29 19.55
N GLY A 55 40.76 -13.04 20.54
CA GLY A 55 42.12 -13.61 20.51
C GLY A 55 42.24 -14.75 19.50
N TYR A 56 43.37 -14.81 18.77
CA TYR A 56 43.58 -15.83 17.73
C TYR A 56 43.46 -17.27 18.27
N SER A 57 43.96 -17.53 19.48
CA SER A 57 43.87 -18.85 20.12
C SER A 57 42.44 -19.37 20.29
N GLU A 58 41.44 -18.49 20.36
CA GLU A 58 40.02 -18.88 20.48
C GLU A 58 39.40 -19.25 19.12
N PHE A 59 40.01 -18.81 18.00
CA PHE A 59 39.54 -19.08 16.65
C PHE A 59 40.39 -20.12 15.90
N GLU A 60 41.59 -20.42 16.38
CA GLU A 60 42.59 -21.25 15.70
C GLU A 60 42.01 -22.55 15.12
N GLU A 61 41.26 -23.31 15.93
CA GLU A 61 40.66 -24.58 15.51
C GLU A 61 39.60 -24.38 14.41
N LEU A 62 38.74 -23.37 14.54
CA LEU A 62 37.72 -23.04 13.54
C LEU A 62 38.33 -22.52 12.23
N VAL A 63 39.46 -21.82 12.30
CA VAL A 63 40.24 -21.38 11.13
C VAL A 63 40.88 -22.57 10.43
N LYS A 64 41.50 -23.49 11.19
CA LYS A 64 42.07 -24.75 10.65
C LYS A 64 41.01 -25.62 9.97
N GLN A 65 39.78 -25.62 10.49
CA GLN A 65 38.63 -26.30 9.89
C GLN A 65 38.05 -25.57 8.67
N GLY A 66 38.57 -24.39 8.31
CA GLY A 66 38.05 -23.56 7.20
C GLY A 66 36.67 -22.93 7.48
N ARG A 67 36.21 -22.95 8.74
CA ARG A 67 34.93 -22.37 9.15
C ARG A 67 35.00 -20.87 9.36
N LEU A 68 36.18 -20.36 9.71
CA LEU A 68 36.46 -18.94 9.85
C LEU A 68 37.64 -18.52 8.97
N ARG A 69 37.62 -17.27 8.52
CA ARG A 69 38.71 -16.64 7.78
C ARG A 69 39.22 -15.45 8.58
N VAL A 70 40.50 -15.46 8.92
CA VAL A 70 41.16 -14.32 9.56
C VAL A 70 41.42 -13.25 8.49
N VAL A 71 41.08 -12.00 8.79
CA VAL A 71 41.20 -10.88 7.86
C VAL A 71 42.47 -10.07 8.11
N ALA A 72 42.77 -9.78 9.39
CA ALA A 72 43.95 -9.07 9.83
C ALA A 72 44.23 -9.40 11.30
N VAL A 73 45.46 -9.14 11.76
CA VAL A 73 45.87 -9.25 13.16
C VAL A 73 46.20 -7.88 13.76
N ALA A 74 45.87 -7.69 15.03
CA ALA A 74 46.21 -6.50 15.81
C ALA A 74 47.57 -6.67 16.48
N THR A 75 48.61 -6.90 15.68
CA THR A 75 50.02 -7.00 16.07
C THR A 75 50.82 -5.97 15.27
N GLU A 76 52.05 -5.66 15.70
CA GLU A 76 52.93 -4.74 14.97
C GLU A 76 53.27 -5.29 13.57
N ASP A 77 53.72 -6.55 13.53
CA ASP A 77 54.08 -7.26 12.30
C ASP A 77 52.98 -8.23 11.84
N ASP A 78 53.13 -8.71 10.59
CA ASP A 78 52.27 -9.76 10.03
C ASP A 78 52.40 -11.07 10.81
N ALA A 79 51.29 -11.78 10.96
CA ALA A 79 51.27 -13.15 11.49
C ALA A 79 51.64 -14.12 10.36
N ALA A 80 52.94 -14.17 10.03
CA ALA A 80 53.50 -14.95 8.93
C ALA A 80 53.19 -16.46 9.06
N GLU A 81 53.09 -16.97 10.28
CA GLU A 81 52.76 -18.36 10.61
C GLU A 81 51.36 -18.78 10.12
N ILE A 82 50.45 -17.83 9.96
CA ILE A 82 49.09 -18.05 9.45
C ILE A 82 48.80 -17.29 8.16
N GLY A 83 49.79 -16.56 7.62
CA GLY A 83 49.70 -15.84 6.36
C GLY A 83 48.74 -14.64 6.40
N VAL A 84 48.65 -13.94 7.53
CA VAL A 84 47.70 -12.83 7.74
C VAL A 84 48.45 -11.52 7.96
N THR A 85 47.98 -10.44 7.31
CA THR A 85 48.56 -9.09 7.44
C THR A 85 48.19 -8.42 8.77
N SER A 86 49.05 -7.52 9.26
CA SER A 86 48.69 -6.66 10.40
C SER A 86 47.82 -5.47 10.02
N PHE A 87 47.03 -4.97 10.97
CA PHE A 87 46.31 -3.70 10.82
C PHE A 87 47.27 -2.52 10.65
N GLU A 88 48.44 -2.53 11.29
CA GLU A 88 49.46 -1.49 11.15
C GLU A 88 49.92 -1.34 9.68
N LYS A 89 50.18 -2.45 8.98
CA LYS A 89 50.54 -2.40 7.54
C LYS A 89 49.40 -1.93 6.65
N LEU A 90 48.16 -2.04 7.12
CA LEU A 90 46.98 -1.51 6.45
C LEU A 90 46.73 -0.03 6.78
N GLY A 91 47.62 0.61 7.57
CA GLY A 91 47.49 2.00 7.98
C GLY A 91 46.46 2.21 9.10
N VAL A 92 46.12 1.16 9.83
CA VAL A 92 45.20 1.19 10.98
C VAL A 92 45.99 0.86 12.23
N THR A 93 46.25 1.87 13.05
CA THR A 93 46.93 1.66 14.34
C THR A 93 45.95 1.19 15.39
N ILE A 94 46.28 0.08 16.05
CA ILE A 94 45.51 -0.49 17.16
C ILE A 94 46.31 -0.28 18.43
N GLU A 95 45.77 0.52 19.36
CA GLU A 95 46.53 0.94 20.54
C GLU A 95 46.26 0.03 21.75
N HIS A 96 45.13 -0.68 21.77
CA HIS A 96 44.70 -1.47 22.91
C HIS A 96 44.86 -2.98 22.66
N PHE A 97 45.56 -3.63 23.58
CA PHE A 97 45.88 -5.05 23.51
C PHE A 97 45.33 -5.83 24.69
N ASN A 98 45.07 -7.12 24.47
CA ASN A 98 44.50 -8.00 25.49
C ASN A 98 45.59 -8.54 26.42
N TRP A 99 45.95 -7.81 27.47
CA TRP A 99 47.00 -8.19 28.43
C TRP A 99 46.47 -8.91 29.69
N ARG A 100 47.35 -9.55 30.46
CA ARG A 100 47.03 -10.20 31.75
C ARG A 100 48.00 -9.72 32.81
N GLY A 101 47.51 -9.52 34.04
CA GLY A 101 48.33 -9.05 35.16
C GLY A 101 48.06 -9.83 36.44
N VAL A 102 49.07 -9.86 37.31
CA VAL A 102 48.97 -10.43 38.66
C VAL A 102 49.04 -9.29 39.66
N PHE A 103 48.05 -9.22 40.55
CA PHE A 103 47.93 -8.19 41.56
C PHE A 103 48.03 -8.81 42.95
N ALA A 104 48.62 -8.07 43.87
CA ALA A 104 48.66 -8.43 45.28
C ALA A 104 47.88 -7.39 46.10
N PRO A 105 47.36 -7.77 47.28
CA PRO A 105 46.70 -6.83 48.19
C PRO A 105 47.59 -5.63 48.54
N PRO A 106 47.01 -4.45 48.81
CA PRO A 106 47.78 -3.24 49.09
C PRO A 106 48.53 -3.28 50.45
N ASP A 107 48.17 -4.20 51.34
CA ASP A 107 48.63 -4.33 52.71
C ASP A 107 49.79 -5.34 52.90
N ILE A 108 50.38 -5.85 51.81
CA ILE A 108 51.55 -6.72 51.88
C ILE A 108 52.81 -5.96 52.31
N SER A 109 53.70 -6.62 53.06
CA SER A 109 55.00 -6.05 53.40
C SER A 109 55.95 -6.01 52.20
N ASP A 110 56.98 -5.16 52.26
CA ASP A 110 58.01 -5.09 51.21
C ASP A 110 58.70 -6.44 50.99
N GLN A 111 58.89 -7.22 52.06
CA GLN A 111 59.47 -8.56 51.97
C GLN A 111 58.54 -9.52 51.22
N GLN A 112 57.23 -9.48 51.49
CA GLN A 112 56.24 -10.29 50.77
C GLN A 112 56.16 -9.86 49.30
N ARG A 113 56.17 -8.55 49.04
CA ARG A 113 56.20 -7.99 47.68
C ARG A 113 57.40 -8.50 46.90
N GLN A 114 58.60 -8.42 47.48
CA GLN A 114 59.82 -8.87 46.82
C GLN A 114 59.80 -10.39 46.56
N ALA A 115 59.27 -11.17 47.51
CA ALA A 115 59.12 -12.61 47.36
C ALA A 115 58.18 -12.96 46.19
N LEU A 116 57.02 -12.30 46.09
CA LEU A 116 56.06 -12.49 44.99
C LEU A 116 56.66 -12.08 43.64
N LEU A 117 57.31 -10.91 43.55
CA LEU A 117 57.99 -10.47 42.34
C LEU A 117 59.03 -11.51 41.87
N SER A 118 59.85 -12.01 42.80
CA SER A 118 60.88 -13.01 42.49
C SER A 118 60.29 -14.35 42.01
N VAL A 119 59.12 -14.75 42.52
CA VAL A 119 58.42 -15.97 42.05
C VAL A 119 57.93 -15.77 40.63
N ILE A 120 57.26 -14.65 40.34
CA ILE A 120 56.73 -14.36 39.00
C ILE A 120 57.86 -14.17 37.99
N GLU A 121 58.95 -13.48 38.35
CA GLU A 121 60.11 -13.31 37.49
C GLU A 121 60.73 -14.65 37.09
N ARG A 122 60.95 -15.54 38.08
CA ARG A 122 61.47 -16.90 37.79
C ARG A 122 60.53 -17.69 36.89
N MET A 123 59.22 -17.54 37.05
CA MET A 123 58.24 -18.16 36.17
C MET A 123 58.35 -17.60 34.75
N ALA A 124 58.33 -16.28 34.59
CA ALA A 124 58.41 -15.60 33.28
C ALA A 124 59.69 -15.96 32.52
N MET A 125 60.82 -16.06 33.24
CA MET A 125 62.11 -16.42 32.65
C MET A 125 62.31 -17.94 32.46
N SER A 126 61.35 -18.77 32.90
CA SER A 126 61.47 -20.23 32.80
C SER A 126 61.29 -20.71 31.36
N LYS A 127 62.06 -21.75 30.97
CA LYS A 127 61.90 -22.40 29.65
C LYS A 127 60.49 -22.93 29.43
N SER A 128 59.85 -23.45 30.48
CA SER A 128 58.47 -23.94 30.41
C SER A 128 57.49 -22.84 30.06
N TRP A 129 57.65 -21.63 30.62
CA TRP A 129 56.79 -20.49 30.29
C TRP A 129 57.02 -20.02 28.86
N GLN A 130 58.28 -19.88 28.45
CA GLN A 130 58.63 -19.47 27.08
C GLN A 130 58.09 -20.46 26.03
N GLN A 131 58.08 -21.76 26.33
CA GLN A 131 57.44 -22.78 25.47
C GLN A 131 55.91 -22.64 25.42
N LEU A 132 55.27 -22.28 26.52
CA LEU A 132 53.83 -22.03 26.55
C LEU A 132 53.45 -20.78 25.74
N LEU A 133 54.25 -19.70 25.82
CA LEU A 133 54.05 -18.51 25.01
C LEU A 133 54.04 -18.85 23.51
N ILE A 134 55.04 -19.61 23.05
CA ILE A 134 55.10 -20.06 21.65
C ILE A 134 53.91 -20.96 21.31
N LYS A 135 53.61 -21.94 22.16
CA LYS A 135 52.51 -22.92 21.93
C LYS A 135 51.15 -22.24 21.81
N HIS A 136 50.91 -21.19 22.60
CA HIS A 136 49.63 -20.50 22.65
C HIS A 136 49.58 -19.21 21.83
N HIS A 137 50.65 -18.91 21.07
CA HIS A 137 50.77 -17.69 20.27
C HIS A 137 50.62 -16.42 21.12
N TRP A 138 51.16 -16.43 22.34
CA TRP A 138 51.15 -15.28 23.24
C TRP A 138 52.45 -14.50 23.10
N GLN A 139 52.32 -13.18 23.04
CA GLN A 139 53.44 -12.27 23.07
C GLN A 139 53.99 -12.15 24.50
N ASP A 140 55.32 -12.16 24.65
CA ASP A 140 55.94 -11.86 25.94
C ASP A 140 55.86 -10.35 26.20
N ALA A 141 55.08 -9.98 27.22
CA ALA A 141 54.89 -8.61 27.67
C ALA A 141 55.20 -8.47 29.17
N TYR A 142 56.18 -9.23 29.68
CA TYR A 142 56.52 -9.21 31.09
C TYR A 142 57.00 -7.83 31.56
N LEU A 143 56.23 -7.23 32.47
CA LEU A 143 56.57 -6.01 33.19
C LEU A 143 56.40 -6.28 34.69
N ALA A 144 57.28 -5.70 35.50
CA ALA A 144 57.25 -5.87 36.94
C ALA A 144 57.55 -4.55 37.67
N GLY A 145 57.13 -4.49 38.94
CA GLY A 145 57.42 -3.37 39.81
C GLY A 145 56.83 -2.05 39.31
N GLU A 146 57.65 -1.00 39.30
CA GLU A 146 57.20 0.35 38.89
C GLU A 146 56.79 0.37 37.41
N ALA A 147 57.57 -0.24 36.51
CA ALA A 147 57.26 -0.25 35.08
C ALA A 147 55.86 -0.81 34.77
N PHE A 148 55.41 -1.80 35.54
CA PHE A 148 54.05 -2.31 35.44
C PHE A 148 53.00 -1.31 35.96
N VAL A 149 53.29 -0.63 37.07
CA VAL A 149 52.41 0.43 37.61
C VAL A 149 52.25 1.59 36.62
N GLU A 150 53.34 2.04 36.01
CA GLU A 150 53.30 3.11 34.99
C GLU A 150 52.58 2.66 33.73
N PHE A 151 52.72 1.38 33.33
CA PHE A 151 51.91 0.81 32.26
C PHE A 151 50.41 0.89 32.59
N ILE A 152 49.98 0.41 33.76
CA ILE A 152 48.56 0.45 34.18
C ILE A 152 48.02 1.89 34.21
N ARG A 153 48.82 2.83 34.70
CA ARG A 153 48.43 4.25 34.74
C ARG A 153 48.18 4.82 33.35
N ARG A 154 49.06 4.52 32.39
CA ARG A 154 48.91 4.93 30.99
C ARG A 154 47.71 4.26 30.33
N GLU A 155 47.55 2.96 30.54
CA GLU A 155 46.43 2.18 30.01
C GLU A 155 45.08 2.74 30.50
N GLN A 156 44.96 3.05 31.80
CA GLN A 156 43.75 3.65 32.36
C GLN A 156 43.43 5.01 31.72
N GLN A 157 44.44 5.86 31.54
CA GLN A 157 44.26 7.16 30.89
C GLN A 157 43.83 7.02 29.42
N GLN A 158 44.43 6.09 28.69
CA GLN A 158 44.10 5.83 27.28
C GLN A 158 42.67 5.29 27.14
N ILE A 159 42.29 4.29 27.95
CA ILE A 159 40.94 3.73 27.93
C ILE A 159 39.89 4.78 28.34
N GLU A 160 40.15 5.57 29.38
CA GLU A 160 39.24 6.65 29.78
C GLU A 160 39.08 7.69 28.67
N ALA A 161 40.17 8.13 28.05
CA ALA A 161 40.14 9.05 26.92
C ALA A 161 39.40 8.46 25.72
N ALA A 162 39.61 7.17 25.43
CA ALA A 162 38.92 6.44 24.38
C ALA A 162 37.42 6.39 24.66
N LEU A 163 37.00 5.97 25.85
CA LEU A 163 35.59 5.91 26.25
C LEU A 163 34.91 7.28 26.28
N ASP A 164 35.61 8.32 26.74
CA ASP A 164 35.07 9.68 26.73
C ASP A 164 34.98 10.25 25.31
N SER A 165 35.94 9.95 24.44
CA SER A 165 35.84 10.28 23.03
C SER A 165 34.64 9.59 22.39
N MET A 166 34.35 8.33 22.75
CA MET A 166 33.17 7.59 22.27
C MET A 166 31.87 8.20 22.77
N LYS A 167 31.80 8.61 24.04
CA LYS A 167 30.62 9.31 24.59
C LYS A 167 30.38 10.66 23.90
N LYS A 168 31.46 11.38 23.56
CA LYS A 168 31.40 12.69 22.88
C LYS A 168 31.15 12.56 21.37
N ALA A 169 31.57 11.46 20.75
CA ALA A 169 31.42 11.20 19.32
C ALA A 169 29.98 10.86 18.87
N ASP A 170 28.96 11.07 19.70
CA ASP A 170 27.59 11.23 19.21
C ASP A 170 26.71 12.24 19.98
N PRO A 171 26.49 13.44 19.38
CA PRO A 171 25.13 13.98 19.31
C PRO A 171 24.73 14.48 17.91
N ALA A 172 25.44 14.13 16.84
CA ALA A 172 24.97 14.42 15.47
C ALA A 172 23.97 13.36 15.00
N GLY A 173 24.13 12.11 15.43
CA GLY A 173 23.18 11.02 15.20
C GLY A 173 21.93 11.14 16.07
N ARG A 174 22.08 11.46 17.36
CA ARG A 174 20.92 11.64 18.27
C ARG A 174 19.97 12.76 17.86
N THR A 175 20.47 13.88 17.35
CA THR A 175 19.64 15.01 16.88
C THR A 175 18.93 14.69 15.55
N ILE A 176 19.59 13.95 14.66
CA ILE A 176 18.98 13.48 13.41
C ILE A 176 17.96 12.37 13.69
N ILE A 177 18.26 11.40 14.56
CA ILE A 177 17.34 10.30 14.89
C ILE A 177 16.07 10.83 15.56
N ASN A 178 16.16 11.80 16.47
CA ASN A 178 14.96 12.40 17.06
C ASN A 178 14.17 13.25 16.05
N SER A 179 14.82 13.95 15.12
CA SER A 179 14.12 14.70 14.06
C SER A 179 13.57 13.82 12.92
N VAL A 180 14.12 12.61 12.74
CA VAL A 180 13.64 11.61 11.77
C VAL A 180 12.60 10.66 12.37
N LEU A 181 12.68 10.32 13.66
CA LEU A 181 11.63 9.59 14.38
C LEU A 181 10.38 10.47 14.58
N ALA A 182 10.54 11.78 14.75
CA ALA A 182 9.43 12.73 14.66
C ALA A 182 8.76 12.73 13.27
N ARG A 183 9.50 12.38 12.19
CA ARG A 183 8.96 12.22 10.83
C ARG A 183 8.20 10.91 10.59
N ARG A 184 8.39 9.87 11.41
CA ARG A 184 7.66 8.59 11.26
C ARG A 184 6.17 8.75 11.58
N TYR A 185 5.82 9.67 12.48
CA TYR A 185 4.44 10.04 12.77
C TYR A 185 3.82 10.97 11.73
N ILE A 186 4.62 11.66 10.90
CA ILE A 186 4.07 12.50 9.81
C ILE A 186 3.44 11.60 8.75
N TRP A 187 4.12 10.54 8.32
CA TRP A 187 3.52 9.60 7.37
C TRP A 187 2.33 8.84 7.94
N ALA A 188 2.35 8.51 9.24
CA ALA A 188 1.20 7.92 9.93
C ALA A 188 0.02 8.91 10.03
N ALA A 189 0.27 10.19 10.32
CA ALA A 189 -0.75 11.24 10.35
C ALA A 189 -1.30 11.54 8.95
N VAL A 190 -0.44 11.55 7.92
CA VAL A 190 -0.86 11.69 6.52
C VAL A 190 -1.73 10.51 6.11
N LEU A 191 -1.36 9.27 6.44
CA LEU A 191 -2.19 8.08 6.20
C LEU A 191 -3.52 8.14 6.96
N ALA A 192 -3.52 8.61 8.20
CA ALA A 192 -4.75 8.78 8.99
C ALA A 192 -5.67 9.85 8.39
N VAL A 193 -5.12 10.99 7.94
CA VAL A 193 -5.88 12.06 7.28
C VAL A 193 -6.42 11.61 5.93
N LEU A 194 -5.63 10.90 5.12
CA LEU A 194 -6.09 10.32 3.86
C LEU A 194 -7.18 9.27 4.08
N SER A 195 -7.08 8.46 5.14
CA SER A 195 -8.10 7.48 5.51
C SER A 195 -9.39 8.16 5.98
N MET A 196 -9.30 9.23 6.78
CA MET A 196 -10.45 10.05 7.17
C MET A 196 -11.11 10.73 5.96
N LEU A 197 -10.32 11.26 5.02
CA LEU A 197 -10.83 11.85 3.79
C LEU A 197 -11.55 10.81 2.91
N LEU A 198 -11.00 9.60 2.79
CA LEU A 198 -11.63 8.52 2.04
C LEU A 198 -12.97 8.12 2.67
N ILE A 199 -13.02 7.96 4.00
CA ILE A 199 -14.26 7.66 4.74
C ILE A 199 -15.27 8.79 4.54
N PHE A 200 -14.84 10.04 4.65
CA PHE A 200 -15.70 11.21 4.43
C PHE A 200 -16.27 11.22 3.00
N ILE A 201 -15.45 10.95 1.98
CA ILE A 201 -15.89 10.86 0.59
C ILE A 201 -16.90 9.71 0.42
N ILE A 202 -16.67 8.55 1.02
CA ILE A 202 -17.61 7.41 0.96
C ILE A 202 -18.94 7.77 1.63
N LEU A 203 -18.91 8.38 2.81
CA LEU A 203 -20.13 8.81 3.52
C LEU A 203 -20.86 9.92 2.74
N PHE A 204 -20.13 10.85 2.15
CA PHE A 204 -20.69 11.92 1.33
C PHE A 204 -21.31 11.40 0.03
N GLN A 205 -20.65 10.45 -0.63
CA GLN A 205 -21.21 9.76 -1.80
C GLN A 205 -22.44 8.94 -1.42
N ARG A 206 -22.42 8.24 -0.28
CA ARG A 206 -23.58 7.48 0.23
C ARG A 206 -24.76 8.39 0.57
N SER A 207 -24.50 9.54 1.19
CA SER A 207 -25.53 10.55 1.48
C SER A 207 -26.12 11.14 0.20
N ARG A 208 -25.28 11.48 -0.79
CA ARG A 208 -25.76 11.92 -2.11
C ARG A 208 -26.51 10.83 -2.87
N ALA A 209 -26.11 9.57 -2.74
CA ALA A 209 -26.81 8.44 -3.34
C ALA A 209 -28.21 8.28 -2.73
N HIS A 210 -28.33 8.41 -1.41
CA HIS A 210 -29.62 8.36 -0.72
C HIS A 210 -30.58 9.46 -1.19
N HIS A 211 -30.08 10.68 -1.40
CA HIS A 211 -30.88 11.78 -1.95
C HIS A 211 -31.22 11.63 -3.44
N ARG A 212 -30.44 10.85 -4.21
CA ARG A 212 -30.76 10.54 -5.61
C ARG A 212 -31.88 9.51 -5.74
N GLU A 213 -31.97 8.57 -4.80
CA GLU A 213 -33.00 7.53 -4.81
C GLU A 213 -34.40 8.11 -4.55
N GLU A 214 -34.53 9.07 -3.63
CA GLU A 214 -35.81 9.74 -3.36
C GLU A 214 -36.33 10.52 -4.59
N GLY A 215 -35.43 11.17 -5.33
CA GLY A 215 -35.79 11.88 -6.56
C GLY A 215 -36.20 10.96 -7.72
N LEU A 216 -35.58 9.77 -7.83
CA LEU A 216 -35.88 8.80 -8.88
C LEU A 216 -37.22 8.10 -8.67
N GLN A 217 -37.62 7.82 -7.42
CA GLN A 217 -38.93 7.23 -7.13
C GLN A 217 -40.07 8.19 -7.46
N HIS A 218 -39.97 9.46 -7.06
CA HIS A 218 -40.96 10.47 -7.42
C HIS A 218 -41.01 10.76 -8.93
N ALA A 219 -39.86 10.75 -9.62
CA ALA A 219 -39.83 10.91 -11.07
C ALA A 219 -40.46 9.71 -11.80
N PHE A 220 -40.30 8.48 -11.26
CA PHE A 220 -40.88 7.27 -11.83
C PHE A 220 -42.40 7.21 -11.62
N GLU A 221 -42.90 7.53 -10.42
CA GLU A 221 -44.35 7.63 -10.14
C GLU A 221 -45.03 8.72 -10.96
N LYS A 222 -44.36 9.87 -11.15
CA LYS A 222 -44.89 10.93 -12.00
C LYS A 222 -44.97 10.49 -13.47
N ALA A 223 -43.92 9.85 -13.98
CA ALA A 223 -43.89 9.38 -15.37
C ALA A 223 -44.90 8.26 -15.65
N THR A 224 -45.12 7.33 -14.71
CA THR A 224 -46.15 6.29 -14.85
C THR A 224 -47.56 6.84 -14.71
N GLY A 225 -47.79 7.80 -13.80
CA GLY A 225 -49.08 8.50 -13.66
C GLY A 225 -49.47 9.29 -14.92
N GLU A 226 -48.53 10.04 -15.49
CA GLU A 226 -48.74 10.81 -16.73
C GLU A 226 -49.01 9.90 -17.94
N ALA A 227 -48.35 8.74 -18.01
CA ALA A 227 -48.57 7.76 -19.09
C ALA A 227 -49.98 7.12 -19.01
N ILE A 228 -50.48 6.85 -17.79
CA ILE A 228 -51.82 6.30 -17.58
C ILE A 228 -52.89 7.34 -17.96
N GLN A 229 -52.75 8.59 -17.50
CA GLN A 229 -53.70 9.65 -17.85
C GLN A 229 -53.77 9.90 -19.37
N ARG A 230 -52.61 9.93 -20.05
CA ARG A 230 -52.57 10.14 -21.50
C ARG A 230 -53.20 9.00 -22.30
N SER A 231 -53.14 7.77 -21.79
CA SER A 231 -53.81 6.61 -22.40
C SER A 231 -55.33 6.71 -22.23
N GLU A 232 -55.82 7.11 -21.05
CA GLU A 232 -57.26 7.29 -20.80
C GLU A 232 -57.86 8.43 -21.64
N GLU A 233 -57.13 9.53 -21.81
CA GLU A 233 -57.54 10.64 -22.68
C GLU A 233 -57.63 10.22 -24.16
N LEU A 234 -56.65 9.45 -24.63
CA LEU A 234 -56.66 8.92 -26.00
C LEU A 234 -57.86 7.99 -26.22
N GLU A 235 -58.17 7.11 -25.27
CA GLU A 235 -59.32 6.22 -25.34
C GLU A 235 -60.65 6.99 -25.36
N ARG A 236 -60.82 8.03 -24.53
CA ARG A 236 -62.04 8.87 -24.56
C ARG A 236 -62.18 9.65 -25.87
N ALA A 237 -61.07 10.20 -26.38
CA ALA A 237 -61.08 10.90 -27.66
C ALA A 237 -61.48 9.96 -28.80
N LEU A 238 -60.87 8.76 -28.86
CA LEU A 238 -61.20 7.74 -29.86
C LEU A 238 -62.65 7.24 -29.74
N ALA A 239 -63.17 7.08 -28.52
CA ALA A 239 -64.57 6.73 -28.30
C ALA A 239 -65.53 7.82 -28.83
N GLY A 240 -65.20 9.09 -28.62
CA GLY A 240 -65.96 10.23 -29.16
C GLY A 240 -65.97 10.27 -30.69
N ILE A 241 -64.81 10.02 -31.31
CA ILE A 241 -64.67 9.96 -32.78
C ILE A 241 -65.43 8.76 -33.35
N SER A 242 -65.35 7.59 -32.69
CA SER A 242 -66.09 6.40 -33.11
C SER A 242 -67.60 6.65 -33.11
N ALA A 243 -68.13 7.41 -32.15
CA ALA A 243 -69.55 7.77 -32.11
C ALA A 243 -69.94 8.75 -33.24
N GLN A 244 -69.03 9.62 -33.67
CA GLN A 244 -69.27 10.51 -34.81
C GLN A 244 -69.28 9.74 -36.14
N ILE A 245 -68.33 8.83 -36.34
CA ILE A 245 -68.27 7.97 -37.53
C ILE A 245 -69.59 7.19 -37.72
N GLU A 246 -70.14 6.65 -36.63
CA GLU A 246 -71.43 5.94 -36.70
C GLU A 246 -72.59 6.87 -37.08
N ARG A 247 -72.60 8.13 -36.60
CA ARG A 247 -73.61 9.13 -37.01
C ARG A 247 -73.51 9.46 -38.50
N ASP A 248 -72.30 9.59 -39.03
CA ASP A 248 -72.11 9.89 -40.46
C ASP A 248 -72.56 8.70 -41.31
N PHE A 249 -72.26 7.47 -40.87
CA PHE A 249 -72.74 6.25 -41.52
C PHE A 249 -74.26 6.08 -41.46
N ASP A 250 -74.89 6.49 -40.35
CA ASP A 250 -76.35 6.57 -40.24
C ASP A 250 -76.91 7.58 -41.25
N SER A 251 -76.31 8.77 -41.35
CA SER A 251 -76.75 9.84 -42.25
C SER A 251 -76.67 9.44 -43.73
N TRP A 252 -75.65 8.64 -44.10
CA TRP A 252 -75.48 8.08 -45.44
C TRP A 252 -76.34 6.84 -45.69
N ASN A 253 -77.10 6.40 -44.68
CA ASN A 253 -77.99 5.24 -44.73
C ASN A 253 -77.25 3.97 -45.20
N LEU A 254 -76.07 3.74 -44.62
CA LEU A 254 -75.24 2.57 -44.91
C LEU A 254 -75.83 1.30 -44.28
N THR A 255 -75.87 0.23 -45.08
CA THR A 255 -76.18 -1.12 -44.59
C THR A 255 -75.06 -1.64 -43.69
N ALA A 256 -75.33 -2.64 -42.84
CA ALA A 256 -74.32 -3.25 -41.96
C ALA A 256 -73.07 -3.71 -42.74
N ALA A 257 -73.26 -4.29 -43.93
CA ALA A 257 -72.17 -4.72 -44.78
C ALA A 257 -71.34 -3.56 -45.38
N GLU A 258 -71.97 -2.42 -45.66
CA GLU A 258 -71.30 -1.22 -46.14
C GLU A 258 -70.53 -0.51 -45.02
N ARG A 259 -71.07 -0.49 -43.79
CA ARG A 259 -70.37 0.06 -42.60
C ARG A 259 -69.08 -0.68 -42.30
N GLU A 260 -69.13 -2.01 -42.31
CA GLU A 260 -67.94 -2.84 -42.10
C GLU A 260 -66.84 -2.54 -43.12
N ILE A 261 -67.21 -2.38 -44.40
CA ILE A 261 -66.25 -2.01 -45.44
C ILE A 261 -65.74 -0.59 -45.23
N ALA A 262 -66.61 0.37 -44.90
CA ALA A 262 -66.21 1.75 -44.64
C ALA A 262 -65.18 1.82 -43.49
N LEU A 263 -65.42 1.12 -42.37
CA LEU A 263 -64.48 1.05 -41.24
C LEU A 263 -63.13 0.44 -41.64
N LEU A 264 -63.13 -0.64 -42.41
CA LEU A 264 -61.90 -1.29 -42.86
C LEU A 264 -61.13 -0.42 -43.88
N LEU A 265 -61.83 0.35 -44.70
CA LEU A 265 -61.22 1.35 -45.59
C LEU A 265 -60.55 2.47 -44.80
N LEU A 266 -61.19 2.98 -43.74
CA LEU A 266 -60.62 3.99 -42.83
C LEU A 266 -59.41 3.46 -42.06
N LYS A 267 -59.39 2.17 -41.71
CA LYS A 267 -58.21 1.49 -41.15
C LYS A 267 -57.04 1.35 -42.14
N GLY A 268 -57.18 1.80 -43.39
CA GLY A 268 -56.10 1.77 -44.38
C GLY A 268 -55.99 0.44 -45.16
N LEU A 269 -56.91 -0.50 -44.97
CA LEU A 269 -56.85 -1.83 -45.61
C LEU A 269 -57.23 -1.80 -47.08
N ARG A 270 -56.52 -2.53 -47.94
CA ARG A 270 -56.78 -2.66 -49.38
C ARG A 270 -58.02 -3.53 -49.62
N LEU A 271 -58.70 -3.32 -50.75
CA LEU A 271 -59.95 -4.06 -51.06
C LEU A 271 -59.79 -5.59 -51.04
N LYS A 272 -58.61 -6.10 -51.42
CA LYS A 272 -58.27 -7.51 -51.32
C LYS A 272 -58.22 -7.99 -49.87
N GLU A 273 -57.54 -7.25 -48.98
CA GLU A 273 -57.44 -7.58 -47.55
C GLU A 273 -58.81 -7.50 -46.86
N ILE A 274 -59.64 -6.53 -47.26
CA ILE A 274 -61.02 -6.40 -46.79
C ILE A 274 -61.87 -7.60 -47.21
N ALA A 275 -61.71 -8.05 -48.46
CA ALA A 275 -62.41 -9.22 -48.97
C ALA A 275 -62.02 -10.49 -48.21
N ASP A 276 -60.71 -10.67 -47.93
CA ASP A 276 -60.18 -11.78 -47.14
C ASP A 276 -60.73 -11.77 -45.70
N ILE A 277 -60.74 -10.61 -45.03
CA ILE A 277 -61.26 -10.46 -43.66
C ILE A 277 -62.77 -10.76 -43.58
N ARG A 278 -63.52 -10.32 -44.59
CA ARG A 278 -64.98 -10.49 -44.61
C ARG A 278 -65.43 -11.82 -45.22
N GLY A 279 -64.52 -12.64 -45.72
CA GLY A 279 -64.84 -13.90 -46.40
C GLY A 279 -65.66 -13.70 -47.69
N THR A 280 -65.47 -12.59 -48.38
CA THR A 280 -66.20 -12.24 -49.62
C THR A 280 -65.24 -12.13 -50.81
N SER A 281 -65.76 -12.03 -52.04
CA SER A 281 -64.90 -11.80 -53.20
C SER A 281 -64.41 -10.36 -53.27
N GLU A 282 -63.20 -10.12 -53.80
CA GLU A 282 -62.69 -8.75 -54.01
C GLU A 282 -63.63 -7.89 -54.86
N ARG A 283 -64.34 -8.51 -55.82
CA ARG A 283 -65.37 -7.86 -56.63
C ARG A 283 -66.53 -7.36 -55.77
N THR A 284 -66.98 -8.18 -54.81
CA THR A 284 -68.04 -7.82 -53.86
C THR A 284 -67.60 -6.68 -52.94
N ALA A 285 -66.38 -6.75 -52.39
CA ALA A 285 -65.83 -5.70 -51.55
C ALA A 285 -65.69 -4.37 -52.32
N ARG A 286 -65.26 -4.41 -53.58
CA ARG A 286 -65.17 -3.24 -54.48
C ARG A 286 -66.54 -2.64 -54.78
N GLN A 287 -67.54 -3.48 -55.06
CA GLN A 287 -68.90 -3.02 -55.34
C GLN A 287 -69.53 -2.32 -54.11
N GLN A 288 -69.34 -2.90 -52.92
CA GLN A 288 -69.84 -2.31 -51.68
C GLN A 288 -69.07 -1.04 -51.29
N ALA A 289 -67.75 -0.96 -51.53
CA ALA A 289 -66.99 0.27 -51.36
C ALA A 289 -67.47 1.40 -52.29
N GLN A 290 -67.78 1.08 -53.55
CA GLN A 290 -68.38 2.05 -54.49
C GLN A 290 -69.75 2.52 -54.05
N ALA A 291 -70.56 1.63 -53.46
CA ALA A 291 -71.86 2.00 -52.89
C ALA A 291 -71.70 2.96 -51.70
N VAL A 292 -70.70 2.73 -50.83
CA VAL A 292 -70.34 3.65 -49.73
C VAL A 292 -69.98 5.03 -50.28
N TYR A 293 -69.06 5.13 -51.25
CA TYR A 293 -68.66 6.42 -51.83
C TYR A 293 -69.85 7.17 -52.44
N LYS A 294 -70.68 6.45 -53.21
CA LYS A 294 -71.86 7.04 -53.85
C LYS A 294 -72.89 7.55 -52.82
N LYS A 295 -73.11 6.82 -51.73
CA LYS A 295 -74.05 7.21 -50.66
C LYS A 295 -73.51 8.37 -49.80
N ALA A 296 -72.19 8.41 -49.61
CA ALA A 296 -71.51 9.50 -48.93
C ALA A 296 -71.35 10.77 -49.78
N GLY A 297 -71.58 10.66 -51.11
CA GLY A 297 -71.37 11.77 -52.05
C GLY A 297 -69.91 12.05 -52.37
N LEU A 298 -69.03 11.06 -52.19
CA LEU A 298 -67.58 11.16 -52.34
C LEU A 298 -67.12 10.42 -53.60
N GLU A 299 -66.04 10.88 -54.22
CA GLU A 299 -65.51 10.34 -55.48
C GLU A 299 -64.66 9.08 -55.28
N GLY A 300 -64.14 8.84 -54.08
CA GLY A 300 -63.39 7.63 -53.79
C GLY A 300 -62.69 7.57 -52.43
N ARG A 301 -61.77 6.61 -52.29
CA ARG A 301 -61.10 6.27 -51.03
C ARG A 301 -60.37 7.45 -50.39
N SER A 302 -59.62 8.20 -51.20
CA SER A 302 -58.81 9.31 -50.70
C SER A 302 -59.67 10.42 -50.11
N GLU A 303 -60.82 10.70 -50.73
CA GLU A 303 -61.77 11.71 -50.25
C GLU A 303 -62.52 11.23 -49.00
N LEU A 304 -62.89 9.94 -48.95
CA LEU A 304 -63.43 9.32 -47.74
C LEU A 304 -62.44 9.42 -46.56
N ALA A 305 -61.15 9.16 -46.78
CA ALA A 305 -60.14 9.31 -45.73
C ALA A 305 -59.95 10.79 -45.35
N ALA A 306 -59.96 11.71 -46.32
CA ALA A 306 -59.82 13.14 -46.06
C ALA A 306 -60.99 13.68 -45.21
N PHE A 307 -62.22 13.30 -45.52
CA PHE A 307 -63.43 13.68 -44.78
C PHE A 307 -63.30 13.40 -43.27
N PHE A 308 -62.89 12.17 -42.90
CA PHE A 308 -62.74 11.81 -41.49
C PHE A 308 -61.44 12.32 -40.85
N ILE A 309 -60.37 12.52 -41.62
CA ILE A 309 -59.12 13.10 -41.10
C ILE A 309 -59.32 14.58 -40.78
N GLU A 310 -60.10 15.32 -41.56
CA GLU A 310 -60.39 16.73 -41.28
C GLU A 310 -61.14 16.90 -39.95
N ASP A 311 -62.20 16.13 -39.73
CA ASP A 311 -62.93 16.09 -38.46
C ASP A 311 -62.04 15.62 -37.29
N PHE A 312 -61.20 14.62 -37.53
CA PHE A 312 -60.22 14.15 -36.54
C PHE A 312 -59.24 15.27 -36.14
N MET A 313 -58.71 16.00 -37.12
CA MET A 313 -57.75 17.09 -36.90
C MET A 313 -58.40 18.28 -36.21
N GLN A 314 -59.64 18.62 -36.53
CA GLN A 314 -60.39 19.67 -35.84
C GLN A 314 -60.68 19.29 -34.39
N SER A 315 -61.04 18.02 -34.12
CA SER A 315 -61.30 17.55 -32.75
C SER A 315 -60.04 17.48 -31.88
N LEU A 316 -58.87 17.15 -32.45
CA LEU A 316 -57.59 17.24 -31.73
C LEU A 316 -57.20 18.68 -31.41
N GLN A 317 -57.44 19.62 -32.33
CA GLN A 317 -57.12 21.02 -32.12
C GLN A 317 -57.98 21.67 -31.03
N SER A 318 -59.26 21.31 -30.92
CA SER A 318 -60.14 21.79 -29.83
C SER A 318 -59.70 21.24 -28.47
N ASN A 319 -59.40 19.95 -28.36
CA ASN A 319 -58.96 19.36 -27.10
C ASN A 319 -57.60 19.89 -26.63
N MET A 320 -56.68 20.22 -27.56
CA MET A 320 -55.39 20.83 -27.23
C MET A 320 -55.49 22.29 -26.73
N GLN A 321 -56.59 23.00 -27.00
CA GLN A 321 -56.81 24.35 -26.45
C GLN A 321 -57.28 24.32 -25.00
N ASP A 322 -58.12 23.35 -24.61
CA ASP A 322 -58.61 23.21 -23.23
C ASP A 322 -57.49 22.83 -22.24
N THR A 323 -56.54 21.95 -22.64
CA THR A 323 -55.41 21.54 -21.78
C THR A 323 -54.42 22.68 -21.48
N LYS A 324 -54.35 23.73 -22.32
CA LYS A 324 -53.46 24.88 -22.08
C LYS A 324 -53.95 25.80 -20.96
N THR A 325 -55.23 25.74 -20.59
CA THR A 325 -55.82 26.60 -19.56
C THR A 325 -55.48 26.15 -18.14
N ASP A 326 -55.13 24.87 -17.95
CA ASP A 326 -54.92 24.25 -16.63
C ASP A 326 -53.44 24.20 -16.18
N LEU A 327 -52.50 24.58 -17.05
CA LEU A 327 -51.05 24.60 -16.76
C LEU A 327 -50.52 25.98 -16.33
N GLY A 328 -51.40 26.94 -16.03
CA GLY A 328 -51.05 28.33 -15.75
C GLY A 328 -50.65 28.69 -14.31
N SER A 329 -50.68 27.76 -13.36
CA SER A 329 -50.44 28.04 -11.94
C SER A 329 -49.39 27.12 -11.31
N GLY A 330 -48.13 27.29 -11.71
CA GLY A 330 -46.97 26.72 -11.01
C GLY A 330 -46.42 27.70 -9.94
N PRO A 331 -46.11 27.25 -8.70
CA PRO A 331 -45.62 28.14 -7.65
C PRO A 331 -44.14 28.45 -7.84
N THR A 332 -43.79 29.72 -7.68
CA THR A 332 -42.43 30.23 -7.58
C THR A 332 -41.77 29.79 -6.28
N HIS A 333 -40.61 29.15 -6.36
CA HIS A 333 -39.54 29.30 -5.37
C HIS A 333 -38.17 29.12 -6.00
#